data_AF-A0A327YTT4-F1
#
_entry.id   AF-A0A327YTT4-F1
#
_cell.length_a   1.000
_cell.length_b   1.000
_cell.length_c   1.000
_cell.angle_alpha   90.00
_cell.angle_beta   90.00
_cell.angle_gamma   90.00
#
_symmetry.space_group_name_H-M   'P 1'
#
loop_
_entity.id
_entity.type
_entity.pdbx_description
1 polymer ?
#
loop_
_entity_poly.entity_id
_entity_poly.type
_entity_poly.pdbx_seq_one_letter_code
_entity_poly.pdbx_strand_id
1 'polypeptide(L)'
;MKINRLLLLVSLLSFAFSQAQLSAFINGKEVKSGATISKKDLATLQVSFKKPKAVTVYSGYTNLYVEFSDNSNTYINSWSFQKDGYTAMTDFMKNTPATKKFSVFEGKDFLTRGNKLEWILNGANGVEKQKTIKVEIGFWVREETGYKEYGPKVQLLEPIFFYVPIWEAKNLYLAYLDVTIDKTNIKEDINTSQTGSTDRSDTEVGYQIHKNQETYKIYAFEKSSHPGLTVDELAKDFIHRVTYHSNNDKVKKIHEYDFEKYNLPWYHICVLFRDEQIQNVDYFITKDVKSKDLMSLYEKVEFGKMKGYTFQSGLYNTGRQDGKTYKDVGQFRIYILNHPTNPDLILMVCNEIGRGTETAQAIDANMQTFLKSIKQ
;
A
#
# COMPACT_ATOMS: atom_id res chain seq x y z
N MET A 1 50.36 -13.87 -42.10
CA MET A 1 49.06 -13.54 -41.47
C MET A 1 49.32 -12.47 -40.42
N LYS A 2 48.86 -11.24 -40.65
CA LYS A 2 49.37 -10.02 -39.99
C LYS A 2 48.98 -9.96 -38.51
N ILE A 3 49.92 -9.51 -37.67
CA ILE A 3 49.80 -9.25 -36.21
C ILE A 3 48.48 -8.57 -35.82
N ASN A 4 47.90 -7.74 -36.70
CA ASN A 4 46.62 -7.07 -36.49
C ASN A 4 45.41 -8.00 -36.39
N ARG A 5 45.44 -9.22 -36.97
CA ARG A 5 44.36 -10.21 -36.80
C ARG A 5 44.48 -10.98 -35.48
N LEU A 6 45.69 -11.08 -34.91
CA LEU A 6 45.91 -11.69 -33.59
C LEU A 6 45.44 -10.76 -32.47
N LEU A 7 45.69 -9.46 -32.59
CA LEU A 7 45.20 -8.44 -31.66
C LEU A 7 43.66 -8.31 -31.65
N LEU A 8 43.00 -8.52 -32.80
CA LEU A 8 41.53 -8.53 -32.88
C LEU A 8 40.93 -9.79 -32.24
N LEU A 9 41.58 -10.94 -32.35
CA LEU A 9 41.14 -12.17 -31.67
C LEU A 9 41.40 -12.11 -30.16
N VAL A 10 42.52 -11.50 -29.73
CA VAL A 10 42.83 -11.30 -28.31
C VAL A 10 41.92 -10.24 -27.68
N SER A 11 41.51 -9.19 -28.41
CA SER A 11 40.54 -8.21 -27.90
C SER A 11 39.10 -8.75 -27.89
N LEU A 12 38.73 -9.67 -28.79
CA LEU A 12 37.44 -10.37 -28.77
C LEU A 12 37.36 -11.46 -27.67
N LEU A 13 38.49 -12.02 -27.24
CA LEU A 13 38.57 -12.94 -26.10
C LEU A 13 38.49 -12.25 -24.73
N SER A 14 38.64 -10.93 -24.68
CA SER A 14 38.50 -10.14 -23.44
C SER A 14 37.05 -9.81 -23.06
N PHE A 15 36.06 -10.13 -23.90
CA PHE A 15 34.64 -9.79 -23.67
C PHE A 15 33.76 -10.95 -23.18
N ALA A 16 34.33 -12.12 -22.91
CA ALA A 16 33.59 -13.23 -22.33
C ALA A 16 34.18 -13.55 -20.95
N PHE A 17 33.40 -13.25 -19.90
CA PHE A 17 33.47 -13.74 -18.52
C PHE A 17 33.34 -12.62 -17.47
N SER A 18 32.25 -11.86 -17.51
CA SER A 18 31.59 -11.55 -16.23
C SER A 18 31.05 -12.89 -15.71
N GLN A 19 31.88 -13.69 -15.03
CA GLN A 19 31.35 -14.85 -14.32
C GLN A 19 30.56 -14.28 -13.14
N ALA A 20 29.28 -14.02 -13.37
CA ALA A 20 28.34 -13.73 -12.30
C ALA A 20 28.53 -14.81 -11.24
N GLN A 21 29.00 -14.39 -10.07
CA GLN A 21 29.41 -15.31 -9.00
C GLN A 21 28.21 -15.75 -8.16
N LEU A 22 27.11 -15.02 -8.30
CA LEU A 22 25.76 -15.37 -7.88
C LEU A 22 24.96 -15.81 -9.11
N SER A 23 23.89 -16.55 -8.88
CA SER A 23 22.85 -16.85 -9.86
C SER A 23 21.49 -16.73 -9.18
N ALA A 24 20.52 -16.20 -9.90
CA ALA A 24 19.12 -16.15 -9.48
C ALA A 24 18.32 -17.11 -10.34
N PHE A 25 17.34 -17.79 -9.75
CA PHE A 25 16.44 -18.69 -10.46
C PHE A 25 15.00 -18.34 -10.13
N ILE A 26 14.15 -18.32 -11.17
CA ILE A 26 12.71 -18.19 -11.03
C ILE A 26 12.07 -19.32 -11.84
N ASN A 27 11.11 -20.02 -11.23
CA ASN A 27 10.52 -21.24 -11.78
C ASN A 27 11.59 -22.25 -12.24
N GLY A 28 12.69 -22.37 -11.48
CA GLY A 28 13.81 -23.25 -11.77
C GLY A 28 14.77 -22.79 -12.88
N LYS A 29 14.49 -21.69 -13.60
CA LYS A 29 15.30 -21.16 -14.71
C LYS A 29 16.20 -20.01 -14.26
N GLU A 30 17.45 -19.99 -14.72
CA GLU A 30 18.41 -18.92 -14.39
C GLU A 30 17.96 -17.57 -14.98
N VAL A 31 17.93 -16.53 -14.14
CA VAL A 31 17.59 -15.15 -14.50
C VAL A 31 18.89 -14.39 -14.78
N LYS A 32 18.94 -13.69 -15.91
CA LYS A 32 20.07 -12.83 -16.27
C LYS A 32 19.94 -11.46 -15.62
N SER A 33 21.08 -10.84 -15.30
CA SER A 33 21.07 -9.45 -14.84
C SER A 33 20.45 -8.52 -15.89
N GLY A 34 19.66 -7.55 -15.46
CA GLY A 34 18.87 -6.64 -16.29
C GLY A 34 17.56 -7.22 -16.84
N ALA A 35 17.25 -8.51 -16.60
CA ALA A 35 16.02 -9.11 -17.10
C ALA A 35 14.77 -8.51 -16.45
N THR A 36 13.64 -8.59 -17.15
CA THR A 36 12.31 -8.28 -16.63
C THR A 36 11.56 -9.57 -16.35
N ILE A 37 11.01 -9.72 -15.14
CA ILE A 37 10.32 -10.92 -14.69
C ILE A 37 8.89 -10.59 -14.25
N SER A 38 7.96 -11.52 -14.48
CA SER A 38 6.57 -11.40 -14.05
C SER A 38 6.47 -11.34 -12.52
N LYS A 39 5.61 -10.45 -12.01
CA LYS A 39 5.30 -10.37 -10.57
C LYS A 39 4.80 -11.68 -9.97
N LYS A 40 4.10 -12.50 -10.76
CA LYS A 40 3.53 -13.78 -10.30
C LYS A 40 4.61 -14.84 -10.04
N ASP A 41 5.71 -14.77 -10.77
CA ASP A 41 6.77 -15.77 -10.69
C ASP A 41 7.77 -15.46 -9.56
N LEU A 42 7.76 -14.22 -9.05
CA LEU A 42 8.72 -13.73 -8.06
C LEU A 42 8.74 -14.58 -6.78
N ALA A 43 7.59 -15.12 -6.35
CA ALA A 43 7.51 -15.98 -5.15
C ALA A 43 8.44 -17.21 -5.23
N THR A 44 8.77 -17.68 -6.44
CA THR A 44 9.65 -18.83 -6.67
C THR A 44 11.14 -18.48 -6.72
N LEU A 45 11.50 -17.24 -6.37
CA LEU A 45 12.88 -16.77 -6.40
C LEU A 45 13.78 -17.64 -5.52
N GLN A 46 14.82 -18.17 -6.16
CA GLN A 46 15.91 -18.87 -5.53
C GLN A 46 17.25 -18.21 -5.86
N VAL A 47 18.18 -18.24 -4.92
CA VAL A 47 19.54 -17.72 -5.09
C VAL A 47 20.54 -18.86 -4.93
N SER A 48 21.58 -18.88 -5.76
CA SER A 48 22.72 -19.78 -5.58
C SER A 48 24.03 -19.06 -5.86
N PHE A 49 25.13 -19.69 -5.44
CA PHE A 49 26.47 -19.30 -5.89
C PHE A 49 26.79 -20.07 -7.16
N LYS A 50 27.54 -19.46 -8.09
CA LYS A 50 27.94 -20.14 -9.34
C LYS A 50 29.42 -20.54 -9.27
N LYS A 51 30.28 -19.57 -8.97
CA LYS A 51 31.73 -19.73 -8.84
C LYS A 51 32.27 -18.70 -7.85
N PRO A 52 32.12 -18.98 -6.56
CA PRO A 52 32.57 -18.03 -5.55
C PRO A 52 34.09 -17.92 -5.57
N LYS A 53 34.59 -16.69 -5.48
CA LYS A 53 36.02 -16.46 -5.27
C LYS A 53 36.37 -16.83 -3.83
N ALA A 54 37.57 -17.38 -3.63
CA ALA A 54 38.14 -17.44 -2.29
C ALA A 54 38.31 -16.01 -1.79
N VAL A 55 37.74 -15.73 -0.61
CA VAL A 55 37.81 -14.42 0.03
C VAL A 55 38.69 -14.57 1.27
N THR A 56 39.49 -13.55 1.58
CA THR A 56 40.26 -13.49 2.82
C THR A 56 39.32 -13.57 4.03
N VAL A 57 39.77 -14.25 5.08
CA VAL A 57 39.01 -14.43 6.32
C VAL A 57 38.93 -13.10 7.06
N TYR A 58 37.71 -12.66 7.40
CA TYR A 58 37.45 -11.49 8.22
C TYR A 58 36.70 -11.92 9.49
N SER A 59 37.09 -11.41 10.66
CA SER A 59 36.24 -11.47 11.85
C SER A 59 35.04 -10.57 11.64
N GLY A 60 33.85 -10.94 12.11
CA GLY A 60 32.62 -10.17 11.92
C GLY A 60 31.49 -11.01 11.34
N TYR A 61 30.79 -10.51 10.31
CA TYR A 61 29.69 -11.25 9.70
C TYR A 61 29.60 -11.09 8.20
N THR A 62 29.01 -12.10 7.56
CA THR A 62 28.71 -12.11 6.13
C THR A 62 27.21 -12.19 5.88
N ASN A 63 26.76 -11.60 4.79
CA ASN A 63 25.35 -11.49 4.46
C ASN A 63 25.10 -11.70 2.96
N LEU A 64 24.35 -12.75 2.62
CA LEU A 64 23.70 -12.92 1.32
C LEU A 64 22.32 -12.29 1.39
N TYR A 65 22.07 -11.29 0.54
CA TYR A 65 20.85 -10.51 0.61
C TYR A 65 20.12 -10.48 -0.72
N VAL A 66 18.80 -10.31 -0.60
CA VAL A 66 17.90 -9.88 -1.67
C VAL A 66 17.26 -8.58 -1.20
N GLU A 67 17.51 -7.48 -1.90
CA GLU A 67 17.00 -6.17 -1.58
C GLU A 67 16.06 -5.68 -2.68
N PHE A 68 14.94 -5.10 -2.26
CA PHE A 68 13.97 -4.49 -3.15
C PHE A 68 14.10 -2.99 -3.05
N SER A 69 14.20 -2.34 -4.21
CA SER A 69 14.10 -0.90 -4.32
C SER A 69 13.06 -0.50 -5.36
N ASP A 70 12.51 0.68 -5.22
CA ASP A 70 11.59 1.24 -6.21
C ASP A 70 12.34 1.81 -7.43
N ASN A 71 11.61 2.42 -8.38
CA ASN A 71 12.18 3.01 -9.60
C ASN A 71 13.09 4.22 -9.34
N SER A 72 13.01 4.83 -8.15
CA SER A 72 13.91 5.89 -7.71
C SER A 72 15.13 5.36 -6.96
N ASN A 73 15.29 4.03 -6.89
CA ASN A 73 16.26 3.31 -6.04
C ASN A 73 16.05 3.59 -4.54
N THR A 74 14.84 3.95 -4.12
CA THR A 74 14.51 4.02 -2.69
C THR A 74 14.29 2.61 -2.16
N TYR A 75 14.94 2.30 -1.03
CA TYR A 75 14.80 1.01 -0.34
C TYR A 75 13.33 0.74 0.03
N ILE A 76 12.87 -0.50 -0.23
CA ILE A 76 11.54 -0.98 0.14
C ILE A 76 11.66 -2.00 1.28
N ASN A 77 12.39 -3.09 1.04
CA ASN A 77 12.63 -4.14 2.02
C ASN A 77 13.83 -5.00 1.61
N SER A 78 14.32 -5.84 2.52
CA SER A 78 15.30 -6.87 2.21
C SER A 78 15.04 -8.17 2.97
N TRP A 79 15.55 -9.24 2.37
CA TRP A 79 15.69 -10.56 2.96
C TRP A 79 17.18 -10.87 3.00
N SER A 80 17.63 -11.48 4.09
CA SER A 80 19.05 -11.78 4.28
C SER A 80 19.27 -13.12 4.95
N PHE A 81 20.25 -13.86 4.45
CA PHE A 81 20.87 -14.97 5.15
C PHE A 81 22.23 -14.50 5.69
N GLN A 82 22.27 -14.22 7.00
CA GLN A 82 23.46 -13.75 7.70
C GLN A 82 24.15 -14.90 8.45
N LYS A 83 25.48 -14.89 8.45
CA LYS A 83 26.30 -15.78 9.29
C LYS A 83 27.40 -14.99 9.99
N ASP A 84 27.50 -15.17 11.31
CA ASP A 84 28.47 -14.47 12.16
C ASP A 84 29.68 -15.36 12.50
N GLY A 85 30.82 -14.74 12.79
CA GLY A 85 32.01 -15.38 13.34
C GLY A 85 33.27 -15.35 12.46
N TYR A 86 34.41 -15.66 13.06
CA TYR A 86 35.74 -15.63 12.44
C TYR A 86 35.89 -16.54 11.22
N THR A 87 35.14 -17.64 11.13
CA THR A 87 35.15 -18.55 9.96
C THR A 87 33.89 -18.43 9.13
N ALA A 88 33.03 -17.44 9.40
CA ALA A 88 31.69 -17.35 8.82
C ALA A 88 31.71 -17.43 7.31
N MET A 89 32.60 -16.65 6.68
CA MET A 89 32.81 -16.65 5.23
C MET A 89 33.20 -18.03 4.69
N THR A 90 34.26 -18.62 5.25
CA THR A 90 34.79 -19.91 4.79
C THR A 90 33.76 -21.01 4.95
N ASP A 91 33.05 -21.05 6.07
CA ASP A 91 32.00 -22.03 6.33
C ASP A 91 30.78 -21.80 5.44
N PHE A 92 30.43 -20.53 5.18
CA PHE A 92 29.33 -20.18 4.29
C PHE A 92 29.63 -20.68 2.87
N MET A 93 30.82 -20.43 2.35
CA MET A 93 31.20 -20.86 1.01
C MET A 93 31.36 -22.39 0.91
N LYS A 94 31.95 -23.05 1.92
CA LYS A 94 32.11 -24.52 1.95
C LYS A 94 30.78 -25.28 1.99
N ASN A 95 29.83 -24.78 2.78
CA ASN A 95 28.53 -25.45 2.99
C ASN A 95 27.46 -25.02 1.97
N THR A 96 27.87 -24.29 0.94
CA THR A 96 27.01 -23.73 -0.10
C THR A 96 27.56 -24.00 -1.49
N PRO A 97 27.56 -25.27 -1.93
CA PRO A 97 28.01 -25.62 -3.26
C PRO A 97 27.14 -24.94 -4.32
N ALA A 98 27.63 -24.84 -5.56
CA ALA A 98 26.90 -24.18 -6.65
C ALA A 98 25.55 -24.83 -6.99
N THR A 99 25.36 -26.08 -6.57
CA THR A 99 24.11 -26.84 -6.68
C THR A 99 23.07 -26.48 -5.63
N LYS A 100 23.48 -25.84 -4.52
CA LYS A 100 22.58 -25.43 -3.44
C LYS A 100 21.86 -24.15 -3.82
N LYS A 101 20.53 -24.22 -3.86
CA LYS A 101 19.64 -23.09 -4.11
C LYS A 101 18.90 -22.75 -2.83
N PHE A 102 18.88 -21.49 -2.45
CA PHE A 102 18.15 -20.98 -1.30
C PHE A 102 16.86 -20.33 -1.77
N SER A 103 15.71 -20.78 -1.26
CA SER A 103 14.44 -20.09 -1.47
C SER A 103 14.42 -18.80 -0.63
N VAL A 104 14.08 -17.68 -1.27
CA VAL A 104 14.16 -16.35 -0.62
C VAL A 104 12.97 -16.08 0.30
N PHE A 105 11.76 -16.49 -0.09
CA PHE A 105 10.52 -16.09 0.59
C PHE A 105 9.86 -17.17 1.44
N GLU A 106 10.07 -18.45 1.10
CA GLU A 106 9.39 -19.59 1.73
C GLU A 106 10.31 -20.43 2.65
N GLY A 107 11.60 -20.08 2.71
CA GLY A 107 12.63 -20.84 3.44
C GLY A 107 12.90 -20.33 4.86
N LYS A 108 13.62 -21.15 5.65
CA LYS A 108 14.22 -20.72 6.93
C LYS A 108 15.55 -19.97 6.75
N ASP A 109 16.10 -19.98 5.54
CA ASP A 109 17.45 -19.48 5.27
C ASP A 109 17.50 -17.95 5.26
N PHE A 110 16.54 -17.32 4.56
CA PHE A 110 16.44 -15.88 4.45
C PHE A 110 15.48 -15.31 5.49
N LEU A 111 16.01 -14.48 6.38
CA LEU A 111 15.24 -13.76 7.38
C LEU A 111 14.91 -12.36 6.84
N THR A 112 13.70 -11.88 7.12
CA THR A 112 13.33 -10.47 6.94
C THR A 112 12.91 -9.88 8.28
N ARG A 113 13.31 -8.64 8.53
CA ARG A 113 12.81 -7.83 9.67
C ARG A 113 11.62 -6.96 9.27
N GLY A 114 11.22 -6.99 8.00
CA GLY A 114 10.18 -6.15 7.43
C GLY A 114 8.97 -6.94 6.96
N ASN A 115 8.23 -6.33 6.04
CA ASN A 115 6.99 -6.88 5.52
C ASN A 115 7.21 -8.11 4.64
N LYS A 116 6.25 -9.05 4.63
CA LYS A 116 6.25 -10.21 3.74
C LYS A 116 6.14 -9.78 2.28
N LEU A 117 6.54 -10.66 1.36
CA LEU A 117 6.49 -10.41 -0.09
C LEU A 117 5.08 -9.96 -0.53
N GLU A 118 4.05 -10.69 -0.11
CA GLU A 118 2.65 -10.38 -0.43
C GLU A 118 2.27 -8.96 -0.02
N TRP A 119 2.63 -8.53 1.19
CA TRP A 119 2.34 -7.16 1.65
C TRP A 119 3.04 -6.11 0.80
N ILE A 120 4.28 -6.36 0.37
CA ILE A 120 5.02 -5.44 -0.50
C ILE A 120 4.38 -5.37 -1.88
N LEU A 121 3.99 -6.51 -2.46
CA LEU A 121 3.33 -6.56 -3.77
C LEU A 121 1.95 -5.89 -3.72
N ASN A 122 1.19 -6.12 -2.65
CA ASN A 122 -0.11 -5.48 -2.43
C ASN A 122 0.05 -3.98 -2.21
N GLY A 123 1.07 -3.56 -1.46
CA GLY A 123 1.33 -2.16 -1.18
C GLY A 123 1.84 -1.35 -2.37
N ALA A 124 2.54 -2.00 -3.30
CA ALA A 124 3.06 -1.40 -4.51
C ALA A 124 2.00 -1.18 -5.62
N ASN A 125 0.86 -1.88 -5.54
CA ASN A 125 -0.21 -1.77 -6.53
C ASN A 125 -0.76 -0.33 -6.57
N GLY A 126 -0.59 0.35 -7.71
CA GLY A 126 -1.11 1.71 -7.91
C GLY A 126 -0.22 2.83 -7.39
N VAL A 127 1.03 2.54 -7.00
CA VAL A 127 2.04 3.53 -6.58
C VAL A 127 3.09 3.75 -7.69
N GLU A 128 3.18 4.98 -8.21
CA GLU A 128 3.88 5.33 -9.45
C GLU A 128 5.37 5.00 -9.36
N LYS A 129 5.98 5.36 -8.22
CA LYS A 129 7.38 5.07 -7.94
C LYS A 129 7.67 3.56 -7.85
N GLN A 130 6.67 2.72 -7.57
CA GLN A 130 6.80 1.26 -7.47
C GLN A 130 6.19 0.52 -8.68
N LYS A 131 6.05 1.22 -9.82
CA LYS A 131 5.63 0.60 -11.11
C LYS A 131 6.45 -0.64 -11.47
N THR A 132 7.73 -0.58 -11.16
CA THR A 132 8.65 -1.70 -11.24
C THR A 132 9.41 -1.75 -9.92
N ILE A 133 9.58 -2.96 -9.38
CA ILE A 133 10.48 -3.22 -8.26
C ILE A 133 11.79 -3.73 -8.85
N LYS A 134 12.89 -3.06 -8.50
CA LYS A 134 14.23 -3.54 -8.79
C LYS A 134 14.63 -4.49 -7.68
N VAL A 135 15.01 -5.70 -8.06
CA VAL A 135 15.49 -6.73 -7.14
C VAL A 135 17.00 -6.83 -7.30
N GLU A 136 17.72 -6.52 -6.23
CA GLU A 136 19.17 -6.67 -6.13
C GLU A 136 19.49 -7.92 -5.31
N ILE A 137 20.34 -8.79 -5.84
CA ILE A 137 20.90 -9.92 -5.11
C ILE A 137 22.39 -9.69 -4.98
N GLY A 138 22.90 -9.66 -3.76
CA GLY A 138 24.32 -9.44 -3.53
C GLY A 138 24.85 -10.19 -2.33
N PHE A 139 26.17 -10.12 -2.16
CA PHE A 139 26.88 -10.73 -1.06
C PHE A 139 27.96 -9.79 -0.54
N TRP A 140 27.94 -9.50 0.76
CA TRP A 140 28.91 -8.61 1.41
C TRP A 140 29.36 -9.13 2.77
N VAL A 141 30.39 -8.47 3.30
CA VAL A 141 30.93 -8.69 4.65
C VAL A 141 31.08 -7.34 5.36
N ARG A 142 30.95 -7.37 6.69
CA ARG A 142 31.44 -6.31 7.56
C ARG A 142 32.40 -6.93 8.55
N GLU A 143 33.61 -6.39 8.54
CA GLU A 143 34.66 -6.79 9.46
C GLU A 143 34.37 -6.20 10.85
N GLU A 144 34.52 -7.00 11.90
CA GLU A 144 34.54 -6.56 13.28
C GLU A 144 35.92 -5.95 13.58
N THR A 145 35.90 -4.69 13.96
CA THR A 145 37.08 -3.91 14.36
C THR A 145 36.99 -3.60 15.85
N GLY A 146 37.93 -4.10 16.65
CA GLY A 146 37.90 -3.90 18.11
C GLY A 146 36.81 -4.73 18.81
N TYR A 147 36.32 -4.26 19.96
CA TYR A 147 35.48 -5.09 20.83
C TYR A 147 33.99 -5.17 20.45
N LYS A 148 33.45 -4.25 19.63
CA LYS A 148 32.04 -4.22 19.15
C LYS A 148 31.78 -3.34 17.91
N GLU A 149 32.81 -2.77 17.29
CA GLU A 149 32.60 -1.88 16.14
C GLU A 149 32.67 -2.68 14.85
N TYR A 150 31.81 -2.37 13.88
CA TYR A 150 31.87 -2.97 12.55
C TYR A 150 32.36 -1.94 11.55
N GLY A 151 33.37 -2.31 10.77
CA GLY A 151 33.90 -1.53 9.67
C GLY A 151 32.91 -1.36 8.51
N PRO A 152 33.34 -0.68 7.43
CA PRO A 152 32.49 -0.44 6.27
C PRO A 152 32.06 -1.75 5.59
N LYS A 153 30.89 -1.72 4.93
CA LYS A 153 30.41 -2.82 4.08
C LYS A 153 31.37 -3.01 2.91
N VAL A 154 31.89 -4.23 2.75
CA VAL A 154 32.70 -4.62 1.59
C VAL A 154 31.90 -5.60 0.74
N GLN A 155 31.61 -5.21 -0.50
CA GLN A 155 30.93 -6.08 -1.46
C GLN A 155 31.90 -7.12 -2.02
N LEU A 156 31.52 -8.39 -1.92
CA LEU A 156 32.42 -9.51 -2.25
C LEU A 156 32.15 -10.09 -3.62
N LEU A 157 30.89 -10.11 -4.03
CA LEU A 157 30.46 -10.58 -5.33
C LEU A 157 29.68 -9.44 -6.01
N GLU A 158 29.87 -9.34 -7.33
CA GLU A 158 29.07 -8.44 -8.14
C GLU A 158 27.58 -8.77 -7.99
N PRO A 159 26.73 -7.77 -7.72
CA PRO A 159 25.32 -7.99 -7.52
C PRO A 159 24.61 -8.29 -8.84
N ILE A 160 23.54 -9.07 -8.78
CA ILE A 160 22.63 -9.29 -9.89
C ILE A 160 21.41 -8.40 -9.69
N PHE A 161 20.97 -7.76 -10.77
CA PHE A 161 19.76 -6.96 -10.77
C PHE A 161 18.74 -7.55 -11.73
N PHE A 162 17.48 -7.55 -11.38
CA PHE A 162 16.40 -7.73 -12.34
C PHE A 162 15.19 -6.90 -11.92
N TYR A 163 14.25 -6.77 -12.84
CA TYR A 163 13.12 -5.86 -12.71
C TYR A 163 11.83 -6.65 -12.67
N VAL A 164 10.92 -6.26 -11.78
CA VAL A 164 9.61 -6.89 -11.64
C VAL A 164 8.54 -5.81 -11.83
N PRO A 165 7.86 -5.76 -13.00
CA PRO A 165 6.75 -4.85 -13.21
C PRO A 165 5.59 -5.24 -12.30
N ILE A 166 5.14 -4.32 -11.46
CA ILE A 166 4.05 -4.55 -10.50
C ILE A 166 2.73 -3.97 -11.02
N TRP A 167 2.82 -2.85 -11.72
CA TRP A 167 1.69 -2.02 -12.10
C TRP A 167 0.95 -2.54 -13.34
N GLU A 168 -0.37 -2.46 -13.29
CA GLU A 168 -1.26 -2.64 -14.44
C GLU A 168 -2.00 -1.34 -14.73
N ALA A 169 -1.63 -0.66 -15.83
CA ALA A 169 -2.11 0.71 -16.07
C ALA A 169 -3.58 0.79 -16.46
N LYS A 170 -4.11 -0.25 -17.09
CA LYS A 170 -5.50 -0.30 -17.54
C LYS A 170 -6.40 -1.13 -16.64
N ASN A 171 -5.88 -2.14 -15.95
CA ASN A 171 -6.66 -3.09 -15.16
C ASN A 171 -6.00 -3.28 -13.80
N LEU A 172 -6.04 -2.24 -12.97
CA LEU A 172 -5.50 -2.34 -11.62
C LEU A 172 -6.54 -2.98 -10.71
N TYR A 173 -6.26 -4.20 -10.25
CA TYR A 173 -7.09 -4.87 -9.25
C TYR A 173 -6.75 -4.34 -7.85
N LEU A 174 -7.77 -3.92 -7.12
CA LEU A 174 -7.72 -3.40 -5.76
C LEU A 174 -8.36 -4.44 -4.83
N ALA A 175 -7.55 -5.38 -4.35
CA ALA A 175 -8.00 -6.57 -3.63
C ALA A 175 -8.88 -6.26 -2.42
N TYR A 176 -8.58 -5.22 -1.64
CA TYR A 176 -9.39 -4.89 -0.46
C TYR A 176 -10.78 -4.35 -0.78
N LEU A 177 -10.98 -3.92 -2.01
CA LEU A 177 -12.28 -3.47 -2.49
C LEU A 177 -12.97 -4.50 -3.37
N ASP A 178 -12.27 -5.57 -3.75
CA ASP A 178 -12.67 -6.53 -4.79
C ASP A 178 -13.10 -5.88 -6.13
N VAL A 179 -12.46 -4.77 -6.51
CA VAL A 179 -12.72 -4.08 -7.78
C VAL A 179 -11.49 -4.04 -8.68
N THR A 180 -11.73 -4.02 -10.00
CA THR A 180 -10.72 -3.61 -10.97
C THR A 180 -11.04 -2.21 -11.45
N ILE A 181 -10.06 -1.32 -11.43
CA ILE A 181 -10.20 0.05 -11.96
C ILE A 181 -9.38 0.25 -13.23
N ASP A 182 -9.84 1.19 -14.06
CA ASP A 182 -9.03 1.77 -15.13
C ASP A 182 -8.11 2.86 -14.56
N LYS A 183 -6.90 2.44 -14.15
CA LYS A 183 -5.91 3.33 -13.52
C LYS A 183 -5.44 4.45 -14.46
N THR A 184 -5.63 4.38 -15.78
CA THR A 184 -5.29 5.51 -16.66
C THR A 184 -6.15 6.75 -16.41
N ASN A 185 -7.33 6.57 -15.81
CA ASN A 185 -8.24 7.65 -15.46
C ASN A 185 -7.92 8.30 -14.10
N ILE A 186 -7.04 7.68 -13.30
CA ILE A 186 -6.63 8.16 -11.97
C ILE A 186 -5.14 8.46 -12.04
N LYS A 187 -4.76 9.74 -11.98
CA LYS A 187 -3.35 10.14 -12.14
C LYS A 187 -2.56 10.03 -10.84
N GLU A 188 -3.29 10.10 -9.74
CA GLU A 188 -2.77 10.10 -8.37
C GLU A 188 -2.31 8.70 -7.95
N ASP A 189 -1.41 8.64 -6.97
CA ASP A 189 -1.00 7.39 -6.34
C ASP A 189 -2.14 6.84 -5.47
N ILE A 190 -2.30 5.51 -5.50
CA ILE A 190 -3.23 4.78 -4.66
C ILE A 190 -2.43 4.17 -3.52
N ASN A 191 -2.52 4.79 -2.36
CA ASN A 191 -1.82 4.37 -1.16
C ASN A 191 -2.65 3.33 -0.40
N THR A 192 -1.99 2.26 0.05
CA THR A 192 -2.54 1.18 0.90
C THR A 192 -2.19 1.34 2.37
N SER A 193 -1.51 2.43 2.74
CA SER A 193 -1.09 2.70 4.11
C SER A 193 -2.33 2.65 5.01
N GLN A 194 -2.29 1.71 5.96
CA GLN A 194 -3.37 1.42 6.89
C GLN A 194 -3.80 2.69 7.62
N THR A 195 -5.10 2.97 7.62
CA THR A 195 -5.73 4.13 8.28
C THR A 195 -6.21 3.80 9.70
N GLY A 196 -5.92 2.59 10.17
CA GLY A 196 -6.26 2.05 11.47
C GLY A 196 -5.04 1.63 12.28
N SER A 197 -5.26 1.35 13.56
CA SER A 197 -4.22 0.82 14.44
C SER A 197 -3.83 -0.59 13.98
N THR A 198 -2.53 -0.87 13.85
CA THR A 198 -2.00 -2.15 13.31
C THR A 198 -2.36 -3.38 14.16
N ASP A 199 -2.93 -3.18 15.35
CA ASP A 199 -3.33 -4.17 16.33
C ASP A 199 -4.85 -4.44 16.36
N ARG A 200 -5.67 -3.71 15.58
CA ARG A 200 -7.12 -3.90 15.56
C ARG A 200 -7.61 -4.52 14.26
N SER A 201 -8.16 -5.73 14.36
CA SER A 201 -8.74 -6.50 13.26
C SER A 201 -10.07 -5.93 12.72
N ASP A 202 -10.65 -4.93 13.41
CA ASP A 202 -11.87 -4.24 12.98
C ASP A 202 -11.60 -3.08 12.02
N THR A 203 -10.33 -2.80 11.71
CA THR A 203 -9.97 -1.77 10.74
C THR A 203 -10.00 -2.35 9.33
N GLU A 204 -11.09 -2.07 8.62
CA GLU A 204 -11.27 -2.49 7.23
C GLU A 204 -10.17 -1.88 6.36
N VAL A 205 -9.56 -2.73 5.53
CA VAL A 205 -8.47 -2.30 4.68
C VAL A 205 -9.06 -1.49 3.54
N GLY A 206 -8.69 -0.21 3.48
CA GLY A 206 -9.10 0.71 2.44
C GLY A 206 -7.91 1.23 1.64
N TYR A 207 -8.21 2.01 0.62
CA TYR A 207 -7.22 2.75 -0.14
C TYR A 207 -7.35 4.24 0.11
N GLN A 208 -6.23 4.94 0.02
CA GLN A 208 -6.12 6.37 0.18
C GLN A 208 -5.55 7.00 -1.09
N ILE A 209 -6.18 8.06 -1.57
CA ILE A 209 -5.69 8.86 -2.69
C ILE A 209 -5.46 10.28 -2.20
N HIS A 210 -4.28 10.84 -2.46
CA HIS A 210 -3.97 12.23 -2.10
C HIS A 210 -4.02 13.07 -3.36
N LYS A 211 -4.73 14.18 -3.29
CA LYS A 211 -4.78 15.16 -4.38
C LYS A 211 -4.85 16.56 -3.79
N ASN A 212 -3.88 17.40 -4.14
CA ASN A 212 -3.72 18.72 -3.57
C ASN A 212 -3.62 18.63 -2.03
N GLN A 213 -4.50 19.31 -1.29
CA GLN A 213 -4.58 19.23 0.17
C GLN A 213 -5.65 18.25 0.67
N GLU A 214 -6.32 17.53 -0.23
CA GLU A 214 -7.37 16.57 0.12
C GLU A 214 -6.84 15.14 0.16
N THR A 215 -7.35 14.41 1.14
CA THR A 215 -7.24 12.98 1.22
C THR A 215 -8.60 12.35 0.90
N TYR A 216 -8.63 11.43 -0.04
CA TYR A 216 -9.80 10.59 -0.32
C TYR A 216 -9.56 9.19 0.24
N LYS A 217 -10.57 8.61 0.88
CA LYS A 217 -10.56 7.22 1.35
C LYS A 217 -11.60 6.40 0.62
N ILE A 218 -11.25 5.15 0.33
CA ILE A 218 -12.15 4.17 -0.28
C ILE A 218 -12.11 2.89 0.55
N TYR A 219 -13.28 2.40 0.96
CA TYR A 219 -13.44 1.20 1.78
C TYR A 219 -14.49 0.27 1.18
N ALA A 220 -14.40 -1.01 1.58
CA ALA A 220 -15.43 -2.00 1.34
C ALA A 220 -15.83 -2.64 2.67
N PHE A 221 -17.13 -2.62 2.95
CA PHE A 221 -17.72 -3.24 4.14
C PHE A 221 -18.29 -4.60 3.77
N GLU A 222 -17.92 -5.62 4.53
CA GLU A 222 -18.37 -6.99 4.30
C GLU A 222 -19.62 -7.31 5.12
N LYS A 223 -20.72 -7.64 4.44
CA LYS A 223 -22.01 -7.93 5.10
C LYS A 223 -21.97 -9.22 5.91
N SER A 224 -21.16 -10.19 5.52
CA SER A 224 -20.98 -11.42 6.31
C SER A 224 -20.30 -11.17 7.66
N SER A 225 -19.47 -10.13 7.75
CA SER A 225 -18.87 -9.64 9.01
C SER A 225 -19.82 -8.75 9.83
N HIS A 226 -20.88 -8.20 9.20
CA HIS A 226 -21.88 -7.34 9.82
C HIS A 226 -23.32 -7.77 9.46
N PRO A 227 -23.91 -8.76 10.17
CA PRO A 227 -25.21 -9.32 9.81
C PRO A 227 -26.32 -8.27 9.65
N GLY A 228 -27.00 -8.32 8.49
CA GLY A 228 -28.07 -7.37 8.17
C GLY A 228 -27.61 -5.99 7.71
N LEU A 229 -26.30 -5.76 7.54
CA LEU A 229 -25.79 -4.54 6.92
C LEU A 229 -26.19 -4.49 5.44
N THR A 230 -26.75 -3.37 5.02
CA THR A 230 -27.12 -3.06 3.64
C THR A 230 -26.64 -1.66 3.29
N VAL A 231 -26.73 -1.26 2.02
CA VAL A 231 -26.40 0.12 1.60
C VAL A 231 -27.23 1.14 2.39
N ASP A 232 -28.53 0.87 2.55
CA ASP A 232 -29.45 1.70 3.34
C ASP A 232 -29.07 1.73 4.82
N GLU A 233 -28.74 0.58 5.41
CA GLU A 233 -28.36 0.52 6.82
C GLU A 233 -27.01 1.20 7.10
N LEU A 234 -26.02 1.08 6.22
CA LEU A 234 -24.75 1.79 6.35
C LEU A 234 -24.94 3.31 6.23
N ALA A 235 -25.79 3.77 5.30
CA ALA A 235 -26.13 5.18 5.15
C ALA A 235 -26.89 5.73 6.37
N LYS A 236 -27.81 4.94 6.94
CA LYS A 236 -28.48 5.27 8.21
C LYS A 236 -27.49 5.36 9.36
N ASP A 237 -26.60 4.38 9.51
CA ASP A 237 -25.59 4.34 10.57
C ASP A 237 -24.71 5.58 10.53
N PHE A 238 -24.16 5.89 9.35
CA PHE A 238 -23.36 7.10 9.15
C PHE A 238 -24.13 8.36 9.56
N ILE A 239 -25.33 8.59 9.00
CA ILE A 239 -26.01 9.88 9.18
C ILE A 239 -26.44 10.08 10.64
N HIS A 240 -26.85 9.02 11.34
CA HIS A 240 -27.16 9.09 12.76
C HIS A 240 -25.89 9.34 13.58
N ARG A 241 -24.76 8.68 13.27
CA ARG A 241 -23.50 8.85 13.99
C ARG A 241 -22.97 10.27 13.87
N VAL A 242 -22.96 10.84 12.66
CA VAL A 242 -22.49 12.22 12.45
C VAL A 242 -23.44 13.25 13.05
N THR A 243 -24.76 13.00 13.01
CA THR A 243 -25.74 13.89 13.63
C THR A 243 -25.59 13.88 15.15
N TYR A 244 -25.43 12.70 15.77
CA TYR A 244 -25.15 12.55 17.20
C TYR A 244 -23.91 13.34 17.61
N HIS A 245 -22.81 13.16 16.87
CA HIS A 245 -21.55 13.80 17.18
C HIS A 245 -21.59 15.34 17.02
N SER A 246 -22.12 15.86 15.91
CA SER A 246 -22.23 17.31 15.70
C SER A 246 -23.09 18.00 16.75
N ASN A 247 -24.13 17.33 17.26
CA ASN A 247 -25.08 17.92 18.22
C ASN A 247 -24.79 17.58 19.69
N ASN A 248 -23.73 16.81 19.97
CA ASN A 248 -23.28 16.45 21.32
C ASN A 248 -24.42 15.92 22.21
N ASP A 249 -25.19 14.97 21.67
CA ASP A 249 -26.32 14.28 22.33
C ASP A 249 -27.52 15.16 22.76
N LYS A 250 -27.64 16.40 22.28
CA LYS A 250 -28.72 17.31 22.71
C LYS A 250 -30.12 17.00 22.13
N VAL A 251 -30.38 15.77 21.68
CA VAL A 251 -31.56 15.45 20.86
C VAL A 251 -32.23 14.14 21.26
N LYS A 252 -33.42 14.28 21.87
CA LYS A 252 -34.30 13.16 22.26
C LYS A 252 -34.67 12.18 21.13
N LYS A 253 -34.56 12.56 19.85
CA LYS A 253 -34.92 11.73 18.68
C LYS A 253 -33.79 10.83 18.16
N ILE A 254 -32.53 11.05 18.57
CA ILE A 254 -31.40 10.24 18.10
C ILE A 254 -31.23 8.97 18.96
N HIS A 255 -31.74 8.97 20.19
CA HIS A 255 -31.65 7.83 21.13
C HIS A 255 -32.39 6.56 20.66
N GLU A 256 -33.17 6.63 19.58
CA GLU A 256 -33.87 5.45 19.02
C GLU A 256 -32.97 4.63 18.08
N TYR A 257 -31.85 5.21 17.60
CA TYR A 257 -30.89 4.48 16.77
C TYR A 257 -29.88 3.72 17.64
N ASP A 258 -29.73 2.42 17.38
CA ASP A 258 -28.76 1.56 18.06
C ASP A 258 -27.36 1.75 17.45
N PHE A 259 -26.54 2.58 18.10
CA PHE A 259 -25.16 2.87 17.69
C PHE A 259 -24.19 1.70 17.84
N GLU A 260 -24.56 0.66 18.58
CA GLU A 260 -23.76 -0.53 18.79
C GLU A 260 -24.10 -1.65 17.80
N LYS A 261 -25.20 -1.49 17.03
CA LYS A 261 -25.71 -2.49 16.09
C LYS A 261 -24.65 -3.04 15.15
N TYR A 262 -23.82 -2.16 14.58
CA TYR A 262 -22.71 -2.53 13.70
C TYR A 262 -21.34 -2.17 14.27
N ASN A 263 -21.29 -1.23 15.23
CA ASN A 263 -20.08 -0.71 15.88
C ASN A 263 -18.94 -0.39 14.90
N LEU A 264 -19.27 0.27 13.78
CA LEU A 264 -18.29 0.59 12.75
C LEU A 264 -17.27 1.62 13.27
N PRO A 265 -15.98 1.49 12.92
CA PRO A 265 -14.91 2.34 13.44
C PRO A 265 -14.86 3.72 12.76
N TRP A 266 -15.97 4.45 12.77
CA TRP A 266 -16.13 5.73 12.07
C TRP A 266 -15.05 6.76 12.36
N TYR A 267 -14.46 6.78 13.56
CA TYR A 267 -13.33 7.66 13.87
C TYR A 267 -12.09 7.41 12.99
N HIS A 268 -11.86 6.15 12.60
CA HIS A 268 -10.77 5.73 11.72
C HIS A 268 -11.13 5.87 10.23
N ILE A 269 -12.42 5.85 9.92
CA ILE A 269 -12.96 5.98 8.58
C ILE A 269 -13.12 7.47 8.26
N CYS A 270 -12.39 8.00 7.27
CA CYS A 270 -12.42 9.42 6.87
C CYS A 270 -12.03 10.42 7.99
N VAL A 271 -11.41 9.97 9.08
CA VAL A 271 -11.04 10.83 10.23
C VAL A 271 -12.27 11.57 10.78
N LEU A 272 -13.44 10.92 10.77
CA LEU A 272 -14.63 11.53 11.34
C LEU A 272 -14.38 11.82 12.82
N PHE A 273 -14.94 12.92 13.34
CA PHE A 273 -15.03 13.22 14.78
C PHE A 273 -13.73 13.67 15.48
N ARG A 274 -12.73 14.18 14.76
CA ARG A 274 -11.55 14.81 15.38
C ARG A 274 -11.83 16.23 15.89
N ASP A 275 -11.76 17.23 15.00
CA ASP A 275 -11.78 18.65 15.39
C ASP A 275 -12.83 19.47 14.61
N GLU A 276 -13.26 18.98 13.44
CA GLU A 276 -14.26 19.61 12.60
C GLU A 276 -15.62 18.88 12.65
N GLN A 277 -16.69 19.65 12.49
CA GLN A 277 -18.08 19.17 12.53
C GLN A 277 -18.77 19.37 11.17
N ILE A 278 -19.75 18.51 10.89
CA ILE A 278 -20.53 18.53 9.64
C ILE A 278 -21.70 19.51 9.81
N GLN A 279 -21.74 20.57 8.99
CA GLN A 279 -22.72 21.67 9.08
C GLN A 279 -24.17 21.21 8.83
N ASN A 280 -24.42 20.40 7.79
CA ASN A 280 -25.78 20.08 7.35
C ASN A 280 -26.57 19.16 8.30
N VAL A 281 -25.91 18.58 9.30
CA VAL A 281 -26.56 17.77 10.35
C VAL A 281 -26.60 18.50 11.69
N ASP A 282 -26.02 19.69 11.78
CA ASP A 282 -25.98 20.47 13.00
C ASP A 282 -27.26 21.29 13.18
N TYR A 283 -27.91 21.20 14.34
CA TYR A 283 -29.21 21.83 14.58
C TYR A 283 -29.11 23.29 14.99
N PHE A 284 -27.93 23.75 15.40
CA PHE A 284 -27.68 25.18 15.65
C PHE A 284 -27.52 25.94 14.34
N ILE A 285 -26.97 25.29 13.32
CA ILE A 285 -26.78 25.84 11.98
C ILE A 285 -28.04 25.61 11.12
N THR A 286 -28.53 24.38 11.07
CA THR A 286 -29.60 23.91 10.16
C THR A 286 -30.79 23.38 10.98
N LYS A 287 -31.53 24.32 11.60
CA LYS A 287 -32.60 24.03 12.58
C LYS A 287 -33.70 23.07 12.08
N ASP A 288 -34.01 23.10 10.79
CA ASP A 288 -35.06 22.28 10.18
C ASP A 288 -34.71 20.78 10.18
N VAL A 289 -33.41 20.43 10.23
CA VAL A 289 -32.95 19.03 10.27
C VAL A 289 -33.42 18.31 11.51
N LYS A 290 -33.60 19.00 12.65
CA LYS A 290 -34.08 18.42 13.91
C LYS A 290 -35.41 17.67 13.78
N SER A 291 -36.22 18.03 12.80
CA SER A 291 -37.53 17.43 12.53
C SER A 291 -37.58 16.56 11.28
N LYS A 292 -36.52 16.48 10.48
CA LYS A 292 -36.47 15.69 9.25
C LYS A 292 -36.15 14.23 9.54
N ASP A 293 -36.59 13.37 8.63
CA ASP A 293 -35.95 12.08 8.46
C ASP A 293 -34.52 12.31 7.95
N LEU A 294 -33.51 11.86 8.70
CA LEU A 294 -32.11 12.08 8.35
C LEU A 294 -31.73 11.44 7.00
N MET A 295 -32.43 10.38 6.60
CA MET A 295 -32.20 9.77 5.28
C MET A 295 -32.61 10.69 4.13
N SER A 296 -33.47 11.68 4.36
CA SER A 296 -33.83 12.67 3.34
C SER A 296 -32.72 13.67 3.05
N LEU A 297 -31.60 13.65 3.81
CA LEU A 297 -30.43 14.49 3.56
C LEU A 297 -29.52 13.92 2.45
N TYR A 298 -29.72 12.65 2.08
CA TYR A 298 -28.99 12.02 0.99
C TYR A 298 -29.62 12.29 -0.36
N GLU A 299 -28.77 12.35 -1.38
CA GLU A 299 -29.15 12.24 -2.78
C GLU A 299 -28.97 10.79 -3.25
N LYS A 300 -29.93 10.26 -4.01
CA LYS A 300 -29.77 8.95 -4.66
C LYS A 300 -28.87 9.09 -5.89
N VAL A 301 -27.92 8.17 -6.04
CA VAL A 301 -26.94 8.18 -7.13
C VAL A 301 -26.77 6.82 -7.77
N GLU A 302 -26.38 6.82 -9.04
CA GLU A 302 -26.14 5.63 -9.84
C GLU A 302 -24.91 5.82 -10.74
N PHE A 303 -24.01 4.84 -10.70
CA PHE A 303 -22.83 4.73 -11.53
C PHE A 303 -22.82 3.32 -12.14
N GLY A 304 -23.57 3.13 -13.22
CA GLY A 304 -23.78 1.81 -13.81
C GLY A 304 -24.54 0.87 -12.86
N LYS A 305 -23.97 -0.28 -12.54
CA LYS A 305 -24.51 -1.28 -11.59
C LYS A 305 -24.38 -0.86 -10.11
N MET A 306 -23.62 0.20 -9.81
CA MET A 306 -23.51 0.74 -8.46
C MET A 306 -24.59 1.78 -8.21
N LYS A 307 -25.36 1.60 -7.15
CA LYS A 307 -26.51 2.42 -6.73
C LYS A 307 -26.43 2.64 -5.23
N GLY A 308 -26.90 3.79 -4.78
CA GLY A 308 -26.96 4.10 -3.36
C GLY A 308 -27.13 5.59 -3.12
N TYR A 309 -26.32 6.13 -2.22
CA TYR A 309 -26.51 7.44 -1.65
C TYR A 309 -25.23 8.27 -1.69
N THR A 310 -25.38 9.59 -1.86
CA THR A 310 -24.33 10.57 -1.58
C THR A 310 -24.83 11.65 -0.64
N PHE A 311 -23.94 12.10 0.25
CA PHE A 311 -24.19 13.22 1.14
C PHE A 311 -23.05 14.21 1.02
N GLN A 312 -23.39 15.49 0.97
CA GLN A 312 -22.45 16.61 0.90
C GLN A 312 -22.78 17.59 2.03
N SER A 313 -21.74 18.16 2.64
CA SER A 313 -21.88 19.22 3.63
C SER A 313 -20.63 20.09 3.70
N GLY A 314 -20.80 21.34 4.10
CA GLY A 314 -19.68 22.13 4.62
C GLY A 314 -19.15 21.56 5.93
N LEU A 315 -17.88 21.82 6.22
CA LEU A 315 -17.21 21.54 7.48
C LEU A 315 -17.01 22.82 8.26
N TYR A 316 -17.07 22.74 9.57
CA TYR A 316 -16.85 23.90 10.43
C TYR A 316 -16.07 23.54 11.68
N ASN A 317 -15.41 24.52 12.28
CA ASN A 317 -14.75 24.38 13.57
C ASN A 317 -15.29 25.41 14.57
N THR A 318 -15.46 25.01 15.83
CA THR A 318 -15.81 25.91 16.94
C THR A 318 -14.55 26.58 17.48
N GLY A 319 -14.41 27.90 17.31
CA GLY A 319 -13.34 28.66 17.94
C GLY A 319 -13.39 28.55 19.47
N ARG A 320 -12.38 27.91 20.08
CA ARG A 320 -12.31 27.53 21.51
C ARG A 320 -12.37 28.69 22.53
N GLN A 321 -12.39 29.96 22.13
CA GLN A 321 -12.24 31.08 23.08
C GLN A 321 -13.42 32.07 23.14
N ASP A 322 -14.17 32.32 22.06
CA ASP A 322 -15.04 33.52 22.05
C ASP A 322 -16.54 33.22 21.81
N GLY A 323 -16.95 31.96 21.78
CA GLY A 323 -18.37 31.55 21.71
C GLY A 323 -19.13 31.96 20.45
N LYS A 324 -18.47 32.65 19.50
CA LYS A 324 -19.04 33.09 18.22
C LYS A 324 -17.92 33.12 17.19
N THR A 325 -17.82 32.06 16.37
CA THR A 325 -17.58 32.07 14.91
C THR A 325 -17.45 30.61 14.49
N TYR A 326 -18.45 30.11 13.75
CA TYR A 326 -18.34 28.89 12.97
C TYR A 326 -17.54 29.24 11.73
N LYS A 327 -16.24 28.95 11.71
CA LYS A 327 -15.46 29.18 10.49
C LYS A 327 -15.71 28.01 9.56
N ASP A 328 -16.15 28.30 8.33
CA ASP A 328 -16.11 27.31 7.25
C ASP A 328 -14.65 26.96 7.00
N VAL A 329 -14.33 25.67 7.16
CA VAL A 329 -12.95 25.17 7.09
C VAL A 329 -12.78 24.14 5.98
N GLY A 330 -13.82 23.82 5.23
CA GLY A 330 -13.72 22.83 4.17
C GLY A 330 -15.06 22.24 3.77
N GLN A 331 -15.00 21.22 2.94
CA GLN A 331 -16.15 20.55 2.38
C GLN A 331 -16.00 19.05 2.61
N PHE A 332 -17.10 18.36 2.85
CA PHE A 332 -17.15 16.92 3.03
C PHE A 332 -18.14 16.30 2.07
N ARG A 333 -17.77 15.15 1.53
CA ARG A 333 -18.61 14.31 0.70
C ARG A 333 -18.35 12.85 0.99
N ILE A 334 -19.43 12.08 0.95
CA ILE A 334 -19.43 10.63 1.06
C ILE A 334 -20.35 10.02 -0.02
N TYR A 335 -19.94 8.88 -0.54
CA TYR A 335 -20.71 7.97 -1.38
C TYR A 335 -20.79 6.62 -0.68
N ILE A 336 -21.99 6.05 -0.59
CA ILE A 336 -22.25 4.71 -0.06
C ILE A 336 -23.05 3.96 -1.12
N LEU A 337 -22.48 2.91 -1.68
CA LEU A 337 -22.97 2.26 -2.90
C LEU A 337 -22.94 0.73 -2.75
N ASN A 338 -23.85 0.01 -3.39
CA ASN A 338 -23.63 -1.42 -3.56
C ASN A 338 -22.39 -1.66 -4.42
N HIS A 339 -21.69 -2.74 -4.12
CA HIS A 339 -20.59 -3.19 -4.95
C HIS A 339 -21.12 -3.71 -6.32
N PRO A 340 -20.42 -3.48 -7.45
CA PRO A 340 -20.95 -3.75 -8.79
C PRO A 340 -21.08 -5.23 -9.15
N THR A 341 -20.27 -6.10 -8.53
CA THR A 341 -20.18 -7.54 -8.87
C THR A 341 -20.33 -8.46 -7.66
N ASN A 342 -19.65 -8.15 -6.55
CA ASN A 342 -19.75 -8.88 -5.29
C ASN A 342 -20.93 -8.41 -4.40
N PRO A 343 -22.01 -9.19 -4.22
CA PRO A 343 -23.17 -8.77 -3.43
C PRO A 343 -22.92 -8.74 -1.91
N ASP A 344 -21.85 -9.36 -1.41
CA ASP A 344 -21.50 -9.34 0.01
C ASP A 344 -20.79 -8.05 0.43
N LEU A 345 -20.35 -7.22 -0.53
CA LEU A 345 -19.64 -5.98 -0.26
C LEU A 345 -20.50 -4.74 -0.48
N ILE A 346 -20.23 -3.71 0.32
CA ILE A 346 -20.74 -2.35 0.16
C ILE A 346 -19.54 -1.43 -0.01
N LEU A 347 -19.53 -0.62 -1.06
CA LEU A 347 -18.46 0.33 -1.32
C LEU A 347 -18.76 1.69 -0.68
N MET A 348 -17.74 2.29 -0.09
CA MET A 348 -17.81 3.66 0.41
C MET A 348 -16.60 4.47 -0.05
N VAL A 349 -16.85 5.70 -0.50
CA VAL A 349 -15.83 6.68 -0.86
C VAL A 349 -16.12 7.96 -0.09
N CYS A 350 -15.12 8.56 0.53
CA CYS A 350 -15.23 9.86 1.21
C CYS A 350 -13.96 10.69 1.03
N ASN A 351 -14.01 12.00 1.25
CA ASN A 351 -12.81 12.75 1.64
C ASN A 351 -12.66 12.77 3.17
N GLU A 352 -11.43 12.88 3.66
CA GLU A 352 -11.18 13.07 5.09
C GLU A 352 -11.83 14.37 5.58
N ILE A 353 -12.36 14.34 6.79
CA ILE A 353 -12.72 15.57 7.49
C ILE A 353 -11.43 16.28 7.86
N GLY A 354 -11.24 17.47 7.30
CA GLY A 354 -10.06 18.27 7.56
C GLY A 354 -10.16 19.66 6.94
N ARG A 355 -9.13 20.46 7.19
CA ARG A 355 -9.00 21.80 6.61
C ARG A 355 -8.57 21.66 5.16
N GLY A 356 -9.56 21.70 4.28
CA GLY A 356 -9.41 21.58 2.84
C GLY A 356 -9.53 22.93 2.14
N THR A 357 -8.85 23.08 1.01
CA THR A 357 -9.05 24.25 0.11
C THR A 357 -9.87 23.92 -1.12
N GLU A 358 -10.19 22.64 -1.33
CA GLU A 358 -10.95 22.22 -2.51
C GLU A 358 -12.43 22.61 -2.39
N THR A 359 -13.03 22.93 -3.53
CA THR A 359 -14.46 23.19 -3.59
C THR A 359 -15.24 21.88 -3.53
N ALA A 360 -16.51 21.95 -3.11
CA ALA A 360 -17.39 20.79 -3.09
C ALA A 360 -17.50 20.12 -4.48
N GLN A 361 -17.49 20.92 -5.57
CA GLN A 361 -17.53 20.43 -6.95
C GLN A 361 -16.23 19.70 -7.33
N ALA A 362 -15.07 20.19 -6.89
CA ALA A 362 -13.79 19.55 -7.17
C ALA A 362 -13.68 18.20 -6.45
N ILE A 363 -14.07 18.15 -5.17
CA ILE A 363 -14.16 16.91 -4.38
C ILE A 363 -15.09 15.92 -5.09
N ASP A 364 -16.27 16.38 -5.52
CA ASP A 364 -17.23 15.56 -6.26
C ASP A 364 -16.63 14.92 -7.51
N ALA A 365 -16.05 15.76 -8.37
CA ALA A 365 -15.50 15.35 -9.65
C ALA A 365 -14.39 14.31 -9.46
N ASN A 366 -13.56 14.47 -8.42
CA ASN A 366 -12.49 13.53 -8.09
C ASN A 366 -13.04 12.17 -7.65
N MET A 367 -14.02 12.16 -6.74
CA MET A 367 -14.65 10.92 -6.25
C MET A 367 -15.41 10.21 -7.38
N GLN A 368 -16.16 10.95 -8.20
CA GLN A 368 -16.83 10.39 -9.36
C GLN A 368 -15.85 9.85 -10.40
N THR A 369 -14.67 10.45 -10.57
CA THR A 369 -13.63 9.92 -11.46
C THR A 369 -13.17 8.54 -11.00
N PHE A 370 -12.95 8.36 -9.69
CA PHE A 370 -12.66 7.04 -9.13
C PHE A 370 -13.82 6.06 -9.40
N LEU A 371 -15.05 6.42 -9.04
CA LEU A 371 -16.22 5.55 -9.19
C LEU A 371 -16.47 5.13 -10.65
N LYS A 372 -16.32 6.06 -11.60
CA LYS A 372 -16.46 5.79 -13.04
C LYS A 372 -15.30 4.96 -13.62
N SER A 373 -14.16 4.89 -12.92
CA SER A 373 -13.04 4.04 -13.33
C SER A 373 -13.23 2.57 -12.95
N ILE A 374 -14.14 2.26 -12.02
CA ILE A 374 -14.45 0.88 -11.63
C ILE A 374 -15.11 0.15 -12.80
N LYS A 375 -14.55 -1.01 -13.17
CA LYS A 375 -15.06 -1.87 -14.24
C LYS A 375 -16.24 -2.71 -13.73
N GLN A 376 -17.24 -2.90 -14.57
CA GLN A 376 -18.54 -3.46 -14.20
C GLN A 376 -19.07 -4.49 -15.19
#